data_AF-A0A7L3M3F4-F1
#
_entry.id   AF-A0A7L3M3F4-F1
#
_cell.length_a   1.000
_cell.length_b   1.000
_cell.length_c   1.000
_cell.angle_alpha   90.00
_cell.angle_beta   90.00
_cell.angle_gamma   90.00
#
_symmetry.space_group_name_H-M   'P 1'
#
loop_
_entity.id
_entity.type
_entity.pdbx_description
1 polymer ?
#
loop_
_entity_poly.entity_id
_entity_poly.type
_entity_poly.pdbx_seq_one_letter_code
_entity_poly.pdbx_strand_id
1 'polypeptide(L)' 'WDAAYERELQTFEDIGDAGEIWFGEESMARVVRWLEKQKIPLDSPVLDIGTGNGLLLIELVGILQSWCF' A
#
# COMPACT_ATOMS: atom_id res chain seq x y z
N TRP A 1 -18.75 -7.30 3.31
CA TRP A 1 -17.63 -6.44 3.70
C TRP A 1 -17.33 -6.60 5.18
N ASP A 2 -18.27 -6.31 6.08
CA ASP A 2 -18.06 -6.45 7.54
C ASP A 2 -17.57 -7.86 7.95
N ALA A 3 -18.26 -8.91 7.54
CA ALA A 3 -17.86 -10.30 7.85
C ALA A 3 -16.58 -10.77 7.13
N ALA A 4 -16.11 -10.06 6.11
CA ALA A 4 -14.82 -10.32 5.47
C ALA A 4 -13.70 -9.62 6.24
N TYR A 5 -13.93 -8.36 6.60
CA TYR A 5 -13.06 -7.55 7.44
C TYR A 5 -12.82 -8.19 8.81
N GLU A 6 -13.86 -8.67 9.49
CA GLU A 6 -13.71 -9.37 10.79
C GLU A 6 -12.82 -10.62 10.68
N ARG A 7 -12.96 -11.38 9.59
CA ARG A 7 -12.14 -12.58 9.36
C ARG A 7 -10.68 -12.23 9.08
N GLU A 8 -10.44 -11.20 8.26
CA GLU A 8 -9.10 -10.72 7.95
C GLU A 8 -8.42 -10.16 9.20
N LEU A 9 -9.16 -9.41 10.02
CA LEU A 9 -8.65 -8.87 11.29
C LEU A 9 -8.27 -9.99 12.26
N GLN A 10 -9.13 -11.01 12.42
CA GLN A 10 -8.85 -12.14 13.29
C GLN A 10 -7.66 -12.97 12.78
N THR A 11 -7.53 -13.12 11.47
CA THR A 11 -6.40 -13.80 10.83
C THR A 11 -5.08 -13.04 11.07
N PHE A 12 -5.12 -11.70 11.01
CA PHE A 12 -3.98 -10.86 11.37
C PHE A 12 -3.60 -11.02 12.84
N GLU A 13 -4.56 -11.03 13.76
CA GLU A 13 -4.30 -11.23 15.20
C GLU A 13 -3.72 -12.61 15.51
N ASP A 14 -4.18 -13.66 14.82
CA ASP A 14 -3.79 -15.04 15.10
C ASP A 14 -2.41 -15.42 14.54
N ILE A 15 -2.11 -15.03 13.29
CA ILE A 15 -0.89 -15.47 12.58
C ILE A 15 -0.06 -14.32 11.98
N GLY A 16 -0.49 -13.07 12.13
CA GLY A 16 0.22 -11.91 11.59
C GLY A 16 0.08 -11.75 10.07
N ASP A 17 -0.90 -12.40 9.46
CA ASP A 17 -1.15 -12.29 8.02
C ASP A 17 -1.86 -10.97 7.72
N ALA A 18 -1.17 -10.08 6.99
CA ALA A 18 -1.65 -8.75 6.63
C ALA A 18 -2.78 -8.77 5.58
N GLY A 19 -3.14 -9.94 5.07
CA GLY A 19 -4.20 -10.14 4.09
C GLY A 19 -3.69 -10.13 2.64
N GLU A 20 -4.61 -10.36 1.71
CA GLU A 20 -4.30 -10.60 0.30
C GLU A 20 -3.99 -9.29 -0.47
N ILE A 21 -3.05 -9.37 -1.41
CA ILE A 21 -2.73 -8.25 -2.31
C ILE A 21 -3.80 -8.16 -3.41
N TRP A 22 -4.81 -7.31 -3.20
CA TRP A 22 -5.97 -7.20 -4.07
C TRP A 22 -5.67 -6.76 -5.53
N PHE A 23 -4.65 -5.93 -5.74
CA PHE A 23 -4.30 -5.39 -7.07
C PHE A 23 -3.06 -6.01 -7.71
N GLY A 24 -2.40 -6.95 -7.01
CA GLY A 24 -1.13 -7.56 -7.39
C GLY A 24 0.08 -6.61 -7.32
N GLU A 25 1.24 -7.16 -6.95
CA GLU A 25 2.51 -6.40 -6.79
C GLU A 25 2.93 -5.67 -8.08
N GLU A 26 2.65 -6.28 -9.24
CA GLU A 26 2.93 -5.72 -10.56
C GLU A 26 2.22 -4.39 -10.82
N SER A 27 0.98 -4.24 -10.36
CA SER A 27 0.21 -2.99 -10.53
C SER A 27 0.79 -1.88 -9.66
N MET A 28 1.11 -2.21 -8.40
CA MET A 28 1.77 -1.31 -7.46
C MET A 28 3.12 -0.82 -7.99
N ALA A 29 3.96 -1.72 -8.49
CA ALA A 29 5.26 -1.37 -9.08
C ALA A 29 5.14 -0.41 -10.27
N ARG A 30 4.09 -0.53 -11.09
CA ARG A 30 3.84 0.41 -12.21
C ARG A 30 3.45 1.79 -11.73
N VAL A 31 2.59 1.88 -10.71
CA VAL A 31 2.19 3.17 -10.11
C VAL A 31 3.40 3.87 -9.50
N VAL A 32 4.20 3.14 -8.70
CA VAL A 32 5.44 3.66 -8.12
C VAL A 32 6.37 4.19 -9.20
N ARG A 33 6.68 3.38 -10.23
CA ARG A 33 7.55 3.79 -11.36
C ARG A 33 7.02 5.01 -12.12
N TRP A 34 5.69 5.17 -12.18
CA TRP A 34 5.10 6.35 -12.79
C TRP A 34 5.31 7.59 -11.90
N LEU A 35 5.10 7.47 -10.59
CA LEU A 35 5.32 8.55 -9.62
C LEU A 35 6.77 9.05 -9.62
N GLU A 36 7.77 8.16 -9.68
CA GLU A 36 9.20 8.58 -9.73
C GLU A 36 9.48 9.46 -10.96
N LYS A 37 8.84 9.15 -12.09
CA LYS A 37 9.01 9.90 -13.34
C LYS A 37 8.33 11.27 -13.30
N GLN A 38 7.28 11.44 -12.51
CA GLN A 38 6.52 12.69 -12.45
C GLN A 38 7.20 13.78 -11.62
N LYS A 39 8.29 13.47 -10.90
CA LYS A 39 9.00 14.42 -10.01
C LYS A 39 8.06 15.13 -9.03
N ILE A 40 7.09 14.39 -8.49
CA ILE A 40 6.14 14.90 -7.51
C ILE A 40 6.89 15.33 -6.25
N PRO A 41 6.63 16.52 -5.69
CA PRO A 41 7.23 16.95 -4.42
C PRO A 41 6.97 15.93 -3.31
N LEU A 42 7.99 15.64 -2.49
CA LEU A 42 7.92 14.62 -1.43
C LEU A 42 6.87 14.94 -0.34
N ASP A 43 6.48 16.21 -0.21
CA ASP A 43 5.47 16.71 0.71
C ASP A 43 4.06 16.76 0.09
N SER A 44 3.90 16.26 -1.14
CA SER A 44 2.59 16.21 -1.79
C SER A 44 1.66 15.26 -1.04
N PRO A 45 0.43 15.69 -0.71
CA PRO A 45 -0.55 14.80 -0.07
C PRO A 45 -0.97 13.69 -1.04
N VAL A 46 -1.02 12.45 -0.52
CA VAL A 46 -1.43 11.25 -1.27
C VAL A 46 -2.76 10.74 -0.69
N LEU A 47 -3.71 10.42 -1.56
CA LEU A 47 -4.97 9.78 -1.23
C LEU A 47 -5.08 8.45 -1.98
N ASP A 48 -5.26 7.36 -1.25
CA ASP A 48 -5.53 6.02 -1.80
C ASP A 48 -7.00 5.66 -1.58
N ILE A 49 -7.76 5.55 -2.67
CA ILE A 49 -9.20 5.28 -2.65
C ILE A 49 -9.41 3.78 -2.82
N GLY A 50 -10.01 3.14 -1.82
CA GLY A 50 -10.16 1.68 -1.83
C GLY A 50 -8.88 0.94 -1.40
N THR A 51 -8.12 1.54 -0.49
CA THR A 51 -6.80 1.07 -0.03
C THR A 51 -6.78 -0.31 0.64
N GLY A 52 -7.94 -0.85 1.03
CA GLY A 52 -8.01 -2.13 1.74
C GLY A 52 -7.19 -2.09 3.03
N ASN A 53 -6.19 -2.96 3.13
CA ASN A 53 -5.26 -3.06 4.26
C ASN A 53 -4.17 -1.96 4.28
N GLY A 54 -4.12 -1.05 3.30
CA GLY A 54 -3.17 0.05 3.29
C GLY A 54 -1.79 -0.27 2.69
N LEU A 55 -1.60 -1.46 2.12
CA LEU A 55 -0.28 -1.93 1.67
C LEU A 55 0.39 -0.98 0.66
N LEU A 56 -0.37 -0.42 -0.28
CA LEU A 56 0.16 0.51 -1.28
C LEU A 56 0.79 1.75 -0.64
N LEU A 57 0.15 2.31 0.39
CA LEU A 57 0.65 3.48 1.10
C LEU A 57 1.91 3.15 1.92
N ILE A 58 1.94 1.97 2.56
CA ILE A 58 3.11 1.49 3.30
C ILE A 58 4.32 1.33 2.37
N GLU A 59 4.11 0.69 1.22
CA GLU A 59 5.15 0.52 0.20
C GLU A 59 5.62 1.85 -0.37
N LEU A 60 4.70 2.79 -0.62
CA LEU A 60 5.06 4.14 -1.06
C LEU A 60 6.00 4.82 -0.05
N VAL A 61 5.71 4.73 1.25
CA VAL A 61 6.55 5.32 2.29
C VAL A 61 7.94 4.67 2.31
N GLY A 62 8.02 3.33 2.22
CA GLY A 62 9.30 2.62 2.16
C GLY A 62 10.16 3.01 0.97
N ILE A 63 9.54 3.21 -0.19
CA ILE A 63 10.21 3.67 -1.42
C ILE A 63 10.66 5.13 -1.29
N LEU A 64 9.79 6.03 -0.78
CA LEU A 64 10.14 7.43 -0.56
C LEU A 64 11.28 7.60 0.44
N GLN A 65 11.33 6.78 1.51
CA GLN A 65 12.44 6.75 2.46
C GLN A 65 13.75 6.31 1.79
N SER A 66 13.67 5.36 0.84
CA SER A 66 14.85 4.89 0.09
C SER A 66 15.40 5.93 -0.89
N TRP A 67 14.61 6.92 -1.30
CA TRP A 67 15.08 8.05 -2.13
C TRP A 67 15.71 9.20 -1.32
N CYS A 68 15.62 9.15 0.01
CA CYS A 68 16.25 10.14 0.90
C CYS A 68 17.70 9.82 1.28
N PHE A 69 18.24 8.67 0.84
CA PHE A 69 19.66 8.30 0.92
C PHE A 69 20.26 8.15 -0.48
#